data_AF-A0A349R065-F1
#
_entry.id   AF-A0A349R065-F1
#
_cell.length_a   1.000
_cell.length_b   1.000
_cell.length_c   1.000
_cell.angle_alpha   90.00
_cell.angle_beta   90.00
_cell.angle_gamma   90.00
#
_symmetry.space_group_name_H-M   'P 1'
#
loop_
_entity.id
_entity.type
_entity.pdbx_description
1 polymer ?
#
loop_
_entity_poly.entity_id
_entity_poly.type
_entity_poly.pdbx_seq_one_letter_code
_entity_poly.pdbx_strand_id
1 'polypeptide(L)'
;FNEQYLSGFIAETFSVDHVKAAETARTIMDREIERQVEHDIGGDTQDIDSIDSDFKSIKLKYILLPVWLSAYQYKGKSYQIMVNAFNGKVYGQRPYSFWKIAFLVLAIIVVLYLLSFMV
;
A
#
# COMPACT_ATOMS: atom_id res chain seq x y z
N PHE A 1 16.17 4.96 -24.57
CA PHE A 1 14.82 5.54 -24.43
C PHE A 1 14.25 5.66 -25.84
N ASN A 2 13.09 5.07 -26.13
CA ASN A 2 12.41 5.21 -27.41
C ASN A 2 10.99 5.71 -27.14
N GLU A 3 10.69 6.92 -27.62
CA GLU A 3 9.43 7.63 -27.41
C GLU A 3 8.23 6.90 -28.02
N GLN A 4 8.45 6.03 -29.02
CA GLN A 4 7.40 5.25 -29.65
C GLN A 4 6.69 4.32 -28.66
N TYR A 5 7.36 3.87 -27.60
CA TYR A 5 6.74 3.08 -26.54
C TYR A 5 5.74 3.87 -25.68
N LEU A 6 5.80 5.21 -25.70
CA LEU A 6 4.86 6.08 -24.99
C LEU A 6 3.75 6.62 -25.90
N SER A 7 3.83 6.36 -27.21
CA SER A 7 2.80 6.79 -28.15
C SER A 7 1.46 6.14 -27.77
N GLY A 8 0.45 6.97 -27.50
CA GLY A 8 -0.88 6.51 -27.06
C GLY A 8 -1.04 6.31 -25.55
N PHE A 9 0.00 6.50 -24.74
CA PHE A 9 -0.08 6.45 -23.28
C PHE A 9 0.02 7.86 -22.66
N ILE A 10 -0.75 8.10 -21.61
CA ILE A 10 -0.65 9.31 -20.79
C ILE A 10 0.31 9.02 -19.64
N ALA A 11 1.33 9.86 -19.48
CA ALA A 11 2.21 9.84 -18.31
C ALA A 11 1.83 10.98 -17.37
N GLU A 12 1.64 10.67 -16.09
CA GLU A 12 1.46 11.69 -15.06
C GLU A 12 2.81 12.33 -14.74
N THR A 13 2.83 13.66 -14.60
CA THR A 13 3.99 14.37 -14.05
C THR A 13 4.10 14.09 -12.55
N PHE A 14 5.31 14.17 -12.01
CA PHE A 14 5.56 13.95 -10.59
C PHE A 14 4.65 14.82 -9.70
N SER A 15 3.80 14.16 -8.93
CA SER A 15 2.90 14.79 -7.95
C SER A 15 3.54 14.98 -6.57
N VAL A 16 4.70 14.37 -6.34
CA VAL A 16 5.46 14.44 -5.08
C VAL A 16 6.82 15.06 -5.35
N ASP A 17 7.20 16.01 -4.50
CA ASP A 17 8.53 16.63 -4.54
C ASP A 17 9.64 15.62 -4.21
N HIS A 18 10.78 15.76 -4.89
CA HIS A 18 11.94 14.88 -4.78
C HIS A 18 12.53 14.81 -3.36
N VAL A 19 12.51 15.90 -2.58
CA VAL A 19 13.00 15.90 -1.19
C VAL A 19 12.09 15.04 -0.33
N LYS A 20 10.77 15.24 -0.44
CA LYS A 20 9.76 14.44 0.28
C LYS A 20 9.80 12.96 -0.12
N ALA A 21 10.04 12.68 -1.41
CA ALA A 21 10.21 11.32 -1.90
C ALA A 21 11.47 10.67 -1.32
N ALA A 22 12.58 11.41 -1.19
CA ALA A 22 13.81 10.93 -0.59
C ALA A 22 13.67 10.63 0.91
N GLU A 23 12.97 11.49 1.66
CA GLU A 23 12.62 11.23 3.07
C GLU A 23 11.79 9.95 3.21
N THR A 24 10.76 9.79 2.38
CA THR A 24 9.92 8.59 2.37
C THR A 24 10.75 7.33 2.05
N ALA A 25 11.64 7.42 1.06
CA ALA A 25 12.53 6.33 0.71
C ALA A 25 13.47 5.97 1.87
N ARG A 26 14.01 6.97 2.57
CA ARG A 26 14.85 6.78 3.77
C ARG A 26 14.08 6.04 4.86
N THR A 27 12.86 6.45 5.21
CA THR A 27 12.03 5.73 6.20
C THR A 27 11.77 4.27 5.81
N ILE A 28 11.58 3.99 4.51
CA ILE A 28 11.42 2.61 4.04
C ILE A 28 12.71 1.81 4.20
N MET A 29 13.86 2.40 3.83
CA MET A 29 15.17 1.76 3.96
C MET A 29 15.55 1.53 5.42
N ASP A 30 15.38 2.53 6.29
CA ASP A 30 15.74 2.44 7.71
C ASP A 30 14.98 1.30 8.40
N ARG A 31 13.67 1.17 8.13
CA ARG A 31 12.86 0.06 8.65
C ARG A 31 13.29 -1.31 8.11
N GLU A 32 13.75 -1.36 6.86
CA GLU A 32 14.23 -2.63 6.30
C GLU A 32 15.62 -3.00 6.86
N ILE A 33 16.47 -2.01 7.14
CA ILE A 33 17.74 -2.20 7.84
C ILE A 33 17.47 -2.69 9.26
N GLU A 34 16.56 -2.06 9.99
CA GLU A 34 16.15 -2.48 11.34
C GLU A 34 15.69 -3.95 11.35
N ARG A 35 14.82 -4.34 10.42
CA ARG A 35 14.39 -5.75 10.28
C ARG A 35 15.53 -6.71 9.97
N GLN A 36 16.52 -6.29 9.18
CA GLN A 36 17.68 -7.12 8.90
C GLN A 36 18.55 -7.29 10.14
N VAL A 37 18.76 -6.22 10.91
CA VAL A 37 19.46 -6.28 12.20
C VAL A 37 18.72 -7.20 13.17
N GLU A 38 17.40 -7.07 13.28
CA GLU A 38 16.55 -7.96 14.08
C GLU A 38 16.73 -9.44 13.67
N HIS A 39 16.68 -9.70 12.36
CA HIS A 39 16.85 -11.05 11.84
C HIS A 39 18.24 -11.63 12.14
N ASP A 40 19.28 -10.81 12.05
CA ASP A 40 20.67 -11.21 12.33
C ASP A 40 20.92 -11.46 13.83
N ILE A 41 20.28 -10.70 14.73
CA ILE A 41 20.31 -10.97 16.17
C ILE A 41 19.62 -12.31 16.47
N GLY A 42 18.44 -12.52 15.88
CA GLY A 42 17.63 -13.72 16.08
C GLY A 42 16.98 -13.83 17.46
N GLY A 43 16.23 -14.91 17.68
CA GLY A 43 15.48 -15.13 18.93
C GLY A 43 14.17 -14.33 19.02
N ASP A 44 13.42 -14.54 20.11
CA ASP A 44 12.05 -14.04 20.28
C ASP A 44 11.97 -12.62 20.89
N THR A 45 13.07 -12.13 21.49
CA THR A 45 13.14 -10.80 22.09
C THR A 45 14.53 -10.23 21.81
N GLN A 46 14.54 -9.06 21.18
CA GLN A 46 15.73 -8.42 20.67
C GLN A 46 15.70 -6.96 21.13
N ASP A 47 16.87 -6.44 21.48
CA ASP A 47 17.04 -5.05 21.87
C ASP A 47 18.15 -4.45 21.00
N ILE A 48 17.89 -3.28 20.43
CA ILE A 48 18.79 -2.60 19.50
C ILE A 48 19.18 -1.27 20.14
N ASP A 49 20.39 -1.22 20.71
CA ASP A 49 20.89 -0.02 21.37
C ASP A 49 21.05 1.18 20.42
N SER A 50 21.56 0.92 19.21
CA SER A 50 21.71 1.95 18.17
C SER A 50 21.92 1.33 16.78
N ILE A 51 21.47 2.04 15.75
CA ILE A 51 21.78 1.75 14.35
C ILE A 51 22.36 3.02 13.74
N ASP A 52 23.58 2.93 13.21
CA ASP A 52 24.21 4.00 12.44
C ASP A 52 24.37 3.55 10.99
N SER A 53 23.62 4.20 10.08
CA SER A 53 23.55 3.83 8.66
C SER A 53 24.08 4.96 7.78
N ASP A 54 25.20 4.70 7.12
CA ASP A 54 25.82 5.64 6.18
C ASP A 54 25.40 5.35 4.72
N PHE A 55 24.74 6.32 4.09
CA PHE A 55 24.23 6.21 2.72
C PHE A 55 25.10 7.01 1.76
N LYS A 56 25.89 6.31 0.94
CA LYS A 56 26.81 6.95 -0.02
C LYS A 56 26.20 7.04 -1.42
N SER A 57 26.53 8.11 -2.14
CA SER A 57 26.17 8.28 -3.56
C SER A 57 24.68 8.16 -3.86
N ILE A 58 23.84 8.77 -3.01
CA ILE A 58 22.39 8.84 -3.23
C ILE A 58 22.12 9.56 -4.54
N LYS A 59 21.39 8.89 -5.44
CA LYS A 59 20.99 9.42 -6.75
C LYS A 59 19.49 9.30 -6.91
N LEU A 60 18.89 10.31 -7.53
CA LEU A 60 17.50 10.27 -7.96
C LEU A 60 17.43 9.65 -9.36
N LYS A 61 16.56 8.66 -9.53
CA LYS A 61 16.24 8.07 -10.84
C LYS A 61 14.76 8.17 -11.08
N TYR A 62 14.40 8.71 -12.23
CA TYR A 62 13.01 8.70 -12.70
C TYR A 62 12.75 7.41 -13.46
N ILE A 63 11.66 6.75 -13.10
CA ILE A 63 11.20 5.52 -13.74
C ILE A 63 9.75 5.69 -14.19
N LEU A 64 9.39 5.03 -15.29
CA LEU A 64 8.02 4.94 -15.77
C LEU A 64 7.47 3.58 -15.40
N LEU A 65 6.37 3.55 -14.65
CA LEU A 65 5.70 2.32 -14.23
C LEU A 65 4.35 2.24 -14.94
N PRO A 66 4.06 1.15 -15.68
CA PRO A 66 2.80 0.99 -16.37
C PRO A 66 1.67 0.68 -15.36
N VAL A 67 0.58 1.45 -15.45
CA VAL A 67 -0.63 1.27 -14.65
C VAL A 67 -1.87 1.42 -15.52
N TRP A 68 -2.92 0.64 -15.23
CA TRP A 68 -4.22 0.79 -15.85
C TRP A 68 -5.16 1.52 -14.90
N LEU A 69 -5.74 2.63 -15.35
CA LEU A 69 -6.70 3.41 -14.59
C LEU A 69 -8.10 3.26 -15.20
N SER A 70 -9.09 3.02 -14.35
CA SER A 70 -10.49 3.00 -14.75
C SER A 70 -11.35 3.63 -13.65
N ALA A 71 -12.44 4.27 -14.04
CA ALA A 71 -13.40 4.86 -13.12
C ALA A 71 -14.81 4.45 -13.53
N TYR A 72 -15.64 4.08 -12.55
CA TYR A 72 -17.04 3.75 -12.74
C TYR A 72 -17.92 4.49 -11.75
N GLN A 73 -19.18 4.71 -12.13
CA GLN A 73 -20.16 5.39 -11.30
C GLN A 73 -21.08 4.35 -10.64
N TYR A 74 -21.30 4.47 -9.33
CA TYR A 74 -22.27 3.66 -8.62
C TYR A 74 -23.03 4.52 -7.61
N LYS A 75 -24.37 4.54 -7.72
CA LYS A 75 -25.27 5.37 -6.90
C LYS A 75 -24.85 6.85 -6.84
N GLY A 76 -24.43 7.41 -7.98
CA GLY A 76 -24.01 8.81 -8.10
C GLY A 76 -22.63 9.12 -7.49
N LYS A 77 -21.87 8.11 -7.06
CA LYS A 77 -20.49 8.27 -6.59
C LYS A 77 -19.52 7.63 -7.57
N SER A 78 -18.43 8.35 -7.88
CA SER A 78 -17.36 7.84 -8.72
C SER A 78 -16.42 6.97 -7.90
N TYR A 79 -16.06 5.82 -8.44
CA TYR A 79 -15.11 4.88 -7.86
C TYR A 79 -13.97 4.68 -8.85
N GLN A 80 -12.75 4.96 -8.40
CA GLN A 80 -11.55 4.77 -9.20
C GLN A 80 -10.86 3.45 -8.81
N ILE A 81 -10.42 2.74 -9.83
CA ILE A 81 -9.57 1.55 -9.73
C ILE A 81 -8.28 1.78 -10.52
N MET A 82 -7.19 1.27 -9.96
CA MET A 82 -5.85 1.30 -10.50
C MET A 82 -5.31 -0.13 -10.48
N VAL A 83 -4.79 -0.60 -11.60
CA VAL A 83 -4.18 -1.93 -11.69
C VAL A 83 -2.71 -1.75 -12.03
N ASN A 84 -1.85 -2.34 -11.21
CA ASN A 84 -0.43 -2.45 -11.53
C ASN A 84 -0.28 -3.40 -12.73
N ALA A 85 0.25 -2.91 -13.85
CA ALA A 85 0.31 -3.69 -15.09
C ALA A 85 1.38 -4.79 -15.07
N PHE A 86 2.30 -4.80 -14.08
CA PHE A 86 3.34 -5.80 -13.95
C PHE A 86 2.87 -7.05 -13.19
N ASN A 87 2.16 -6.87 -12.07
CA ASN A 87 1.73 -7.98 -11.21
C ASN A 87 0.21 -8.17 -11.12
N GLY A 88 -0.57 -7.32 -11.78
CA GLY A 88 -2.03 -7.39 -11.78
C GLY A 88 -2.70 -7.01 -10.46
N LYS A 89 -1.95 -6.51 -9.46
CA LYS A 89 -2.53 -6.06 -8.19
C LYS A 89 -3.46 -4.88 -8.44
N VAL A 90 -4.68 -5.01 -7.93
CA VAL A 90 -5.73 -3.99 -8.05
C VAL A 90 -5.79 -3.17 -6.77
N TYR A 91 -5.69 -1.87 -6.93
CA TYR A 91 -5.88 -0.86 -5.89
C TYR A 91 -7.09 -0.01 -6.27
N GLY A 92 -7.86 0.43 -5.30
CA GLY A 92 -9.00 1.30 -5.60
C GLY A 92 -10.10 1.24 -4.58
N GLN A 93 -11.11 2.06 -4.82
CA GLN A 93 -12.29 2.13 -3.97
C GLN A 93 -13.36 1.19 -4.50
N ARG A 94 -14.17 0.66 -3.57
CA ARG A 94 -15.32 -0.19 -3.90
C ARG A 94 -16.54 0.21 -3.08
N PRO A 95 -17.75 0.09 -3.63
CA PRO A 95 -18.97 0.29 -2.85
C PRO A 95 -19.14 -0.86 -1.85
N TYR A 96 -19.32 -0.51 -0.59
CA TYR A 96 -19.70 -1.47 0.44
C TYR A 96 -21.21 -1.71 0.40
N SER A 97 -21.62 -2.96 0.56
CA SER A 97 -23.03 -3.33 0.69
C SER A 97 -23.46 -3.19 2.14
N PHE A 98 -24.31 -2.20 2.41
CA PHE A 98 -24.88 -1.97 3.74
C PHE A 98 -25.56 -3.24 4.29
N TRP A 99 -26.34 -3.94 3.46
CA TRP A 99 -27.02 -5.17 3.85
C TRP A 99 -26.05 -6.28 4.26
N LYS A 100 -24.95 -6.49 3.52
CA LYS A 100 -23.95 -7.51 3.88
C LYS A 100 -23.30 -7.21 5.24
N ILE A 101 -22.98 -5.94 5.50
CA ILE A 101 -22.39 -5.52 6.78
C ILE A 101 -23.43 -5.65 7.91
N ALA A 102 -24.66 -5.21 7.69
CA ALA A 102 -25.73 -5.29 8.69
C ALA A 102 -26.01 -6.74 9.11
N PHE A 103 -26.12 -7.66 8.15
CA PHE A 103 -26.31 -9.08 8.46
C PHE A 103 -25.10 -9.70 9.17
N LEU A 104 -23.88 -9.31 8.81
CA LEU A 104 -22.68 -9.77 9.52
C LEU A 104 -22.69 -9.31 10.98
N VAL A 105 -23.00 -8.04 11.23
CA VAL A 105 -23.10 -7.48 12.59
C VAL A 105 -24.21 -8.16 13.39
N LEU A 106 -25.39 -8.34 12.79
CA LEU A 106 -26.51 -9.01 13.43
C LEU A 106 -26.15 -10.46 13.80
N ALA A 107 -25.49 -11.20 12.91
CA ALA A 107 -25.06 -12.57 13.18
C ALA A 107 -24.09 -12.63 14.39
N ILE A 108 -23.13 -11.70 14.47
CA ILE A 108 -22.20 -11.61 15.61
C ILE A 108 -22.96 -11.35 16.91
N ILE A 109 -23.92 -10.43 16.91
CA ILE A 109 -24.74 -10.11 18.10
C ILE A 109 -25.53 -11.34 18.57
N VAL A 110 -26.16 -12.08 17.64
CA VAL A 110 -26.92 -13.29 17.97
C VAL A 110 -26.01 -14.36 18.59
N VAL A 111 -24.81 -14.57 18.03
CA VAL A 111 -23.84 -15.52 18.58
C VAL A 111 -23.41 -15.12 19.99
N LEU A 112 -23.09 -13.85 20.22
CA LEU A 112 -22.72 -13.36 21.55
C LEU A 112 -23.85 -13.49 22.56
N TYR A 113 -25.09 -13.20 22.14
CA TYR A 113 -26.27 -13.37 22.99
C TYR A 113 -26.47 -14.82 23.40
N LEU A 114 -26.38 -15.76 22.45
CA LEU A 114 -26.48 -17.19 22.74
C LEU A 114 -25.37 -17.68 23.68
N LEU A 115 -24.13 -17.23 23.47
CA LEU A 115 -23.00 -17.56 24.34
C LEU A 115 -23.21 -17.04 25.77
N SER A 116 -23.73 -15.81 25.92
CA SER A 116 -24.04 -15.24 27.24
C SER A 116 -25.14 -16.00 27.99
N PHE A 117 -25.99 -16.76 27.31
CA PHE A 117 -27.02 -17.59 27.94
C PHE A 117 -26.50 -19.00 28.27
N MET A 118 -25.42 -19.43 27.61
CA MET A 118 -24.80 -20.74 27.79
C MET A 118 -23.70 -20.74 28.87
N VAL A 119 -23.16 -19.56 29.21
CA VAL A 119 -22.30 -19.29 30.37
C VAL A 119 -23.17 -19.01 31.60
#